data_AF-A0A2C9KWE1-F1
#
_entry.id   AF-A0A2C9KWE1-F1
#
_cell.length_a   1.000
_cell.length_b   1.000
_cell.length_c   1.000
_cell.angle_alpha   90.00
_cell.angle_beta   90.00
_cell.angle_gamma   90.00
#
_symmetry.space_group_name_H-M   'P 1'
#
loop_
_entity.id
_entity.type
_entity.pdbx_description
1 polymer ?
#
loop_
_entity_poly.entity_id
_entity_poly.type
_entity_poly.pdbx_seq_one_letter_code
_entity_poly.pdbx_strand_id
1 'polypeptide(L)'
;MNASNLTCQFVRCTALIPGVVAASDGATDDQRRAAQIVLEFVISFSVCFFGIFSNTVVIVVFIKQGFRDSTAISMTTVSLWDLVKCVAGFMQRLEGPLELVSLALAYSWTNVSLAVCNYLVSFSCYVTSVLAAYVAVERCLCVIIPLKVKWLLTPKVALASCISISIVVFGCFVVIFGIYDVHLIFDPHFNTTVAIIKYNSFSNDNVALFGYYNMSGTLWPM
;
A
#
# COMPACT_ATOMS: atom_id res chain seq x y z
N MET A 1 7.69 20.15 -2.76
CA MET A 1 8.28 18.82 -2.56
C MET A 1 7.18 17.80 -2.70
N ASN A 2 7.24 16.98 -3.75
CA ASN A 2 6.11 16.21 -4.29
C ASN A 2 6.00 14.84 -3.60
N ALA A 3 4.86 14.56 -2.98
CA ALA A 3 4.52 13.23 -2.45
C ALA A 3 4.54 12.14 -3.54
N SER A 4 4.36 12.51 -4.81
CA SER A 4 4.48 11.62 -5.98
C SER A 4 5.91 11.11 -6.25
N ASN A 5 6.96 11.77 -5.74
CA ASN A 5 8.34 11.25 -5.85
C ASN A 5 8.63 10.16 -4.81
N LEU A 6 7.97 10.16 -3.65
CA LEU A 6 8.18 9.17 -2.59
C LEU A 6 7.46 7.84 -2.91
N THR A 7 6.27 7.90 -3.50
CA THR A 7 5.53 6.71 -3.97
C THR A 7 6.17 6.05 -5.18
N CYS A 8 6.64 6.85 -6.15
CA CYS A 8 7.39 6.35 -7.31
C CYS A 8 8.77 5.78 -6.92
N GLN A 9 9.37 6.25 -5.81
CA GLN A 9 10.58 5.63 -5.26
C GLN A 9 10.33 4.32 -4.51
N PHE A 10 9.16 4.11 -3.91
CA PHE A 10 8.89 2.90 -3.12
C PHE A 10 8.84 1.64 -4.00
N VAL A 11 8.13 1.71 -5.14
CA VAL A 11 8.05 0.55 -6.06
C VAL A 11 9.29 0.46 -6.97
N ARG A 12 9.87 1.60 -7.37
CA ARG A 12 11.19 1.56 -8.01
C ARG A 12 12.26 0.98 -7.08
N CYS A 13 12.20 1.13 -5.76
CA CYS A 13 13.16 0.50 -4.84
C CYS A 13 13.03 -1.02 -4.86
N THR A 14 11.81 -1.57 -4.82
CA THR A 14 11.59 -3.02 -4.92
C THR A 14 12.02 -3.58 -6.29
N ALA A 15 11.88 -2.79 -7.37
CA ALA A 15 12.38 -3.16 -8.70
C ALA A 15 13.88 -2.83 -8.95
N LEU A 16 14.49 -1.91 -8.18
CA LEU A 16 15.91 -1.56 -8.26
C LEU A 16 16.80 -2.62 -7.63
N ILE A 17 16.34 -3.27 -6.55
CA ILE A 17 17.13 -4.26 -5.80
C ILE A 17 17.46 -5.49 -6.67
N PRO A 18 16.52 -6.05 -7.44
CA PRO A 18 16.83 -7.06 -8.46
C PRO A 18 17.84 -6.57 -9.50
N GLY A 19 17.71 -5.32 -9.99
CA GLY A 19 18.60 -4.75 -11.00
C GLY A 19 20.03 -4.46 -10.50
N VAL A 20 20.17 -3.98 -9.26
CA VAL A 20 21.47 -3.72 -8.61
C VAL A 20 22.20 -5.03 -8.31
N VAL A 21 21.47 -6.06 -7.89
CA VAL A 21 22.08 -7.37 -7.59
C VAL A 21 22.37 -8.17 -8.86
N ALA A 22 21.54 -8.04 -9.91
CA ALA A 22 21.79 -8.65 -11.21
C ALA A 22 23.02 -8.06 -11.92
N ALA A 23 23.35 -6.79 -11.67
CA ALA A 23 24.57 -6.14 -12.18
C ALA A 23 25.86 -6.58 -11.47
N SER A 24 25.78 -7.40 -10.41
CA SER A 24 26.95 -7.95 -9.72
C SER A 24 27.43 -9.23 -10.42
N ASP A 25 28.26 -9.07 -11.45
CA ASP A 25 28.72 -10.12 -12.39
C ASP A 25 29.65 -11.22 -11.79
N GLY A 26 29.76 -11.32 -10.45
CA GLY A 26 30.67 -12.27 -9.79
C GLY A 26 30.16 -12.96 -8.52
N ALA A 27 28.89 -12.81 -8.15
CA ALA A 27 28.32 -13.37 -6.92
C ALA A 27 27.53 -14.67 -7.17
N THR A 28 27.74 -15.68 -6.31
CA THR A 28 26.95 -16.93 -6.29
C THR A 28 25.47 -16.62 -6.04
N ASP A 29 24.55 -17.41 -6.60
CA ASP A 29 23.10 -17.16 -6.48
C ASP A 29 22.60 -17.03 -5.03
N ASP A 30 23.22 -17.76 -4.10
CA ASP A 30 22.93 -17.66 -2.66
C ASP A 30 23.35 -16.31 -2.07
N GLN A 31 24.49 -15.76 -2.48
CA GLN A 31 24.97 -14.44 -2.06
C GLN A 31 24.08 -13.33 -2.63
N ARG A 32 23.62 -13.48 -3.88
CA ARG A 32 22.65 -12.56 -4.51
C ARG A 32 21.32 -12.55 -3.77
N ARG A 33 20.78 -13.73 -3.42
CA ARG A 33 19.55 -13.86 -2.65
C ARG A 33 19.68 -13.25 -1.25
N ALA A 34 20.76 -13.56 -0.53
CA ALA A 34 21.02 -12.98 0.79
C ALA A 34 21.14 -11.44 0.73
N ALA A 35 21.85 -10.91 -0.27
CA ALA A 35 21.98 -9.46 -0.46
C ALA A 35 20.63 -8.80 -0.81
N GLN A 36 19.80 -9.41 -1.65
CA GLN A 36 18.45 -8.91 -1.97
C GLN A 36 17.59 -8.85 -0.71
N ILE A 37 17.57 -9.93 0.09
CA ILE A 37 16.78 -10.00 1.32
C ILE A 37 17.23 -8.91 2.31
N VAL A 38 18.53 -8.76 2.53
CA VAL A 38 19.07 -7.78 3.48
C VAL A 38 18.79 -6.34 3.00
N LEU A 39 19.03 -6.04 1.73
CA LEU A 39 18.75 -4.72 1.15
C LEU A 39 17.26 -4.39 1.21
N GLU A 40 16.41 -5.34 0.82
CA GLU A 40 14.97 -5.15 0.84
C GLU A 40 14.45 -4.94 2.26
N PHE A 41 14.94 -5.72 3.22
CA PHE A 41 14.59 -5.58 4.63
C PHE A 41 15.03 -4.22 5.18
N VAL A 42 16.31 -3.84 5.02
CA VAL A 42 16.85 -2.59 5.58
C VAL A 42 16.20 -1.37 4.96
N ILE A 43 16.12 -1.30 3.63
CA ILE A 43 15.55 -0.15 2.93
C ILE A 43 14.07 -0.04 3.23
N SER A 44 13.31 -1.12 3.06
CA SER A 44 11.87 -1.05 3.18
C SER A 44 11.41 -0.86 4.61
N PHE A 45 12.08 -1.47 5.59
CA PHE A 45 11.76 -1.26 7.00
C PHE A 45 12.01 0.21 7.39
N SER A 46 13.14 0.77 6.97
CA SER A 46 13.49 2.17 7.23
C SER A 46 12.49 3.13 6.58
N VAL A 47 12.08 2.86 5.34
CA VAL A 47 11.11 3.69 4.63
C VAL A 47 9.70 3.56 5.23
N CYS A 48 9.27 2.36 5.61
CA CYS A 48 8.00 2.18 6.33
C CYS A 48 8.01 2.93 7.66
N PHE A 49 9.09 2.84 8.43
CA PHE A 49 9.23 3.54 9.71
C PHE A 49 9.19 5.07 9.54
N PHE A 50 10.00 5.61 8.62
CA PHE A 50 10.00 7.04 8.32
C PHE A 50 8.66 7.50 7.73
N GLY A 51 8.03 6.66 6.91
CA GLY A 51 6.70 6.89 6.35
C GLY A 51 5.62 6.97 7.42
N ILE A 52 5.62 6.08 8.41
CA ILE A 52 4.70 6.14 9.55
C ILE A 52 4.91 7.44 10.33
N PHE A 53 6.16 7.75 10.68
CA PHE A 53 6.49 8.94 11.45
C PHE A 53 6.09 10.23 10.73
N SER A 54 6.54 10.40 9.48
CA SER A 54 6.29 11.61 8.69
C SER A 54 4.80 11.83 8.41
N ASN A 55 4.06 10.79 7.99
CA ASN A 55 2.63 10.91 7.73
C ASN A 55 1.84 11.21 9.02
N THR A 56 2.25 10.62 10.16
CA THR A 56 1.62 10.94 11.46
C THR A 56 1.82 12.40 11.84
N VAL A 57 3.03 12.94 11.69
CA VAL A 57 3.31 14.36 11.96
C VAL A 57 2.46 15.25 11.06
N VAL A 58 2.36 14.94 9.76
CA VAL A 58 1.54 15.71 8.81
C VAL A 58 0.07 15.75 9.25
N ILE A 59 -0.50 14.61 9.64
CA ILE A 59 -1.89 14.53 10.12
C ILE A 59 -2.07 15.39 11.39
N VAL A 60 -1.17 15.25 12.38
CA VAL A 60 -1.25 16.01 13.64
C VAL A 60 -1.16 17.52 13.39
N VAL A 61 -0.25 17.96 12.52
CA VAL A 61 -0.08 19.37 12.16
C VAL A 61 -1.34 19.91 11.50
N PHE A 62 -1.93 19.20 10.54
CA PHE A 62 -3.15 19.66 9.87
C PHE A 62 -4.38 19.67 10.77
N ILE A 63 -4.50 18.72 11.70
CA ILE A 63 -5.53 18.74 12.75
C ILE A 63 -5.37 19.99 13.63
N LYS A 64 -4.14 20.31 14.05
CA LYS A 64 -3.83 21.51 14.85
C LYS A 64 -4.12 22.81 14.10
N GLN A 65 -3.99 22.81 12.77
CA GLN A 65 -4.20 23.99 11.92
C GLN A 65 -5.70 24.23 11.58
N GLY A 66 -6.57 23.27 11.87
CA GLY A 66 -8.03 23.44 11.83
C GLY A 66 -8.69 23.36 10.45
N PHE A 67 -8.09 22.63 9.48
CA PHE A 67 -8.68 22.31 8.16
C PHE A 67 -9.37 23.50 7.44
N ARG A 68 -8.78 24.70 7.52
CA ARG A 68 -9.39 25.92 6.96
C ARG A 68 -9.33 25.98 5.44
N ASP A 69 -8.40 25.24 4.84
CA ASP A 69 -8.17 25.20 3.40
C ASP A 69 -8.49 23.83 2.81
N SER A 70 -9.08 23.80 1.62
CA SER A 70 -9.35 22.58 0.83
C SER A 70 -8.11 21.71 0.68
N THR A 71 -6.99 22.37 0.41
CA THR A 71 -5.67 21.79 0.29
C THR A 71 -5.21 21.02 1.51
N ALA A 72 -5.43 21.56 2.71
CA ALA A 72 -5.00 20.91 3.95
C ALA A 72 -5.75 19.60 4.15
N ILE A 73 -7.03 19.58 3.77
CA ILE A 73 -7.86 18.37 3.77
C ILE A 73 -7.33 17.35 2.76
N SER A 74 -7.15 17.74 1.50
CA SER A 74 -6.65 16.83 0.45
C SER A 74 -5.29 16.20 0.82
N MET A 75 -4.37 17.01 1.35
CA MET A 75 -3.05 16.53 1.82
C MET A 75 -3.16 15.59 3.03
N THR A 76 -4.08 15.86 3.96
CA THR A 76 -4.31 14.99 5.11
C THR A 76 -4.90 13.65 4.68
N THR A 77 -5.81 13.63 3.71
CA THR A 77 -6.35 12.39 3.16
C THR A 77 -5.27 11.55 2.48
N VAL A 78 -4.39 12.19 1.70
CA VAL A 78 -3.22 11.52 1.11
C VAL A 78 -2.33 10.91 2.19
N SER A 79 -1.96 11.68 3.22
CA SER A 79 -1.13 11.18 4.32
C SER A 79 -1.79 10.06 5.12
N LEU A 80 -3.12 10.05 5.23
CA LEU A 80 -3.85 8.94 5.85
C LEU A 80 -3.68 7.64 5.06
N TRP A 81 -3.85 7.67 3.74
CA TRP A 81 -3.66 6.50 2.88
C TRP A 81 -2.20 6.05 2.81
N ASP A 82 -1.25 7.00 2.80
CA ASP A 82 0.17 6.68 2.89
C ASP A 82 0.54 6.05 4.24
N LEU A 83 -0.09 6.48 5.34
CA LEU A 83 0.07 5.84 6.66
C LEU A 83 -0.44 4.40 6.64
N VAL A 84 -1.65 4.15 6.10
CA VAL A 84 -2.22 2.80 5.96
C VAL A 84 -1.27 1.91 5.16
N LYS A 85 -0.75 2.41 4.04
CA LYS A 85 0.22 1.71 3.21
C LYS A 85 1.51 1.37 3.98
N CYS A 86 2.09 2.33 4.69
CA CYS A 86 3.32 2.10 5.45
C CYS A 86 3.12 1.13 6.62
N VAL A 87 1.97 1.19 7.30
CA VAL A 87 1.61 0.23 8.35
C VAL A 87 1.43 -1.17 7.77
N ALA A 88 0.71 -1.31 6.65
CA ALA A 88 0.53 -2.60 5.98
C ALA A 88 1.87 -3.20 5.52
N GLY A 89 2.75 -2.38 4.94
CA GLY A 89 4.11 -2.80 4.58
C GLY A 89 4.95 -3.20 5.79
N PHE A 90 4.82 -2.48 6.92
CA PHE A 90 5.49 -2.85 8.17
C PHE A 90 5.00 -4.20 8.72
N MET A 91 3.67 -4.44 8.70
CA MET A 91 3.07 -5.70 9.16
C MET A 91 3.53 -6.90 8.33
N GLN A 92 3.75 -6.72 7.03
CA GLN A 92 4.31 -7.75 6.16
C GLN A 92 5.73 -8.16 6.57
N ARG A 93 6.54 -7.21 7.05
CA ARG A 93 7.92 -7.50 7.51
C ARG A 93 8.00 -8.04 8.94
N LEU A 94 6.89 -8.23 9.66
CA LEU A 94 6.88 -8.82 11.01
C LEU A 94 7.14 -10.33 11.02
N GLU A 95 7.28 -10.98 9.86
CA GLU A 95 7.59 -12.41 9.76
C GLU A 95 8.88 -12.81 10.48
N GLY A 96 9.96 -12.03 10.36
CA GLY A 96 11.26 -12.35 10.98
C GLY A 96 11.21 -12.43 12.51
N PRO A 97 10.66 -11.42 13.22
CA PRO A 97 10.44 -11.51 14.66
C PRO A 97 9.51 -12.65 15.08
N LEU A 98 8.51 -12.99 14.27
CA LEU A 98 7.60 -14.11 14.55
C LEU A 98 8.28 -15.47 14.43
N GLU A 99 9.24 -15.59 13.51
CA GLU A 99 10.03 -16.81 13.30
C GLU A 99 10.84 -17.18 14.56
N LEU A 100 11.35 -16.18 15.28
CA LEU A 100 12.08 -16.34 16.54
C LEU A 100 11.19 -16.87 17.69
N VAL A 101 9.87 -16.68 17.60
CA VAL A 101 8.92 -17.16 18.61
C VAL A 101 8.37 -18.53 18.24
N SER A 102 7.93 -18.70 16.98
CA SER A 102 7.46 -19.99 16.49
C SER A 102 7.41 -20.04 14.96
N LEU A 103 8.03 -21.08 14.40
CA LEU A 103 8.12 -21.32 12.96
C LEU A 103 6.73 -21.46 12.30
N ALA A 104 5.78 -22.11 12.98
CA ALA A 104 4.43 -22.33 12.48
C ALA A 104 3.58 -21.05 12.44
N LEU A 105 3.77 -20.15 13.41
CA LEU A 105 3.08 -18.86 13.43
C LEU A 105 3.66 -17.93 12.37
N ALA A 106 4.98 -17.94 12.18
CA ALA A 106 5.65 -17.21 11.10
C ALA A 106 5.12 -17.66 9.74
N TYR A 107 5.05 -18.97 9.49
CA TYR A 107 4.52 -19.50 8.23
C TYR A 107 3.04 -19.14 8.01
N SER A 108 2.21 -19.21 9.06
CA SER A 108 0.81 -18.76 9.00
C SER A 108 0.71 -17.26 8.72
N TRP A 109 1.55 -16.45 9.37
CA TRP A 109 1.58 -15.01 9.22
C TRP A 109 2.05 -14.59 7.84
N THR A 110 3.11 -15.20 7.30
CA THR A 110 3.61 -14.92 5.95
C THR A 110 2.51 -15.19 4.93
N ASN A 111 1.82 -16.34 5.00
CA ASN A 111 0.73 -16.63 4.06
C ASN A 111 -0.40 -15.60 4.13
N VAL A 112 -0.84 -15.23 5.33
CA VAL A 112 -1.95 -14.29 5.51
C VAL A 112 -1.55 -12.85 5.17
N SER A 113 -0.39 -12.42 5.66
CA SER A 113 0.11 -11.06 5.47
C SER A 113 0.52 -10.81 4.03
N LEU A 114 1.12 -11.79 3.35
CA LEU A 114 1.51 -11.65 1.95
C LEU A 114 0.30 -11.55 1.02
N ALA A 115 -0.83 -12.17 1.35
CA ALA A 115 -2.09 -11.90 0.65
C ALA A 115 -2.66 -10.54 1.08
N VAL A 116 -3.07 -10.41 2.34
CA VAL A 116 -3.88 -9.27 2.82
C VAL A 116 -3.10 -7.96 2.79
N CYS A 117 -1.88 -7.93 3.32
CA CYS A 117 -1.09 -6.70 3.39
C CYS A 117 -0.57 -6.27 2.02
N ASN A 118 -0.21 -7.19 1.13
CA ASN A 118 0.23 -6.83 -0.22
C ASN A 118 -0.90 -6.20 -1.06
N TYR A 119 -2.10 -6.79 -1.01
CA TYR A 119 -3.28 -6.18 -1.64
C TYR A 119 -3.62 -4.82 -1.02
N LEU A 120 -3.55 -4.71 0.31
CA LEU A 120 -3.80 -3.45 1.00
C LEU A 120 -2.80 -2.35 0.62
N VAL A 121 -1.51 -2.68 0.51
CA VAL A 121 -0.46 -1.77 0.03
C VAL A 121 -0.74 -1.33 -1.41
N SER A 122 -1.06 -2.28 -2.30
CA SER A 122 -1.33 -2.01 -3.71
C SER A 122 -2.56 -1.11 -3.89
N PHE A 123 -3.67 -1.41 -3.22
CA PHE A 123 -4.89 -0.61 -3.32
C PHE A 123 -4.74 0.77 -2.69
N SER A 124 -4.04 0.87 -1.56
CA SER A 124 -3.71 2.17 -0.96
C SER A 124 -2.85 3.01 -1.91
N CYS A 125 -1.95 2.38 -2.66
CA CYS A 125 -1.17 3.05 -3.70
C CYS A 125 -2.10 3.63 -4.79
N TYR A 126 -3.04 2.84 -5.33
CA TYR A 126 -3.99 3.32 -6.34
C TYR A 126 -4.82 4.51 -5.84
N VAL A 127 -5.35 4.45 -4.61
CA VAL A 127 -6.09 5.56 -4.01
C VAL A 127 -5.21 6.81 -3.89
N THR A 128 -4.00 6.66 -3.35
CA THR A 128 -3.05 7.78 -3.19
C THR A 128 -2.68 8.40 -4.54
N SER A 129 -2.49 7.62 -5.60
CA SER A 129 -2.16 8.15 -6.93
C SER A 129 -3.29 8.95 -7.56
N VAL A 130 -4.54 8.49 -7.43
CA VAL A 130 -5.71 9.24 -7.91
C VAL A 130 -5.91 10.52 -7.08
N LEU A 131 -5.73 10.44 -5.76
CA LEU A 131 -5.76 11.62 -4.88
C LEU A 131 -4.66 12.61 -5.21
N ALA A 132 -3.44 12.15 -5.53
CA ALA A 132 -2.34 13.03 -5.93
C ALA A 132 -2.65 13.76 -7.24
N ALA A 133 -3.25 13.08 -8.22
CA ALA A 133 -3.72 13.70 -9.46
C ALA A 133 -4.81 14.75 -9.18
N TYR A 134 -5.77 14.44 -8.30
CA TYR A 134 -6.79 15.39 -7.85
C TYR A 134 -6.17 16.63 -7.19
N VAL A 135 -5.22 16.46 -6.27
CA VAL A 135 -4.51 17.57 -5.61
C VAL A 135 -3.77 18.43 -6.64
N ALA A 136 -3.13 17.83 -7.65
CA ALA A 136 -2.45 18.57 -8.70
C ALA A 136 -3.44 19.42 -9.52
N VAL A 137 -4.58 18.84 -9.92
CA VAL A 137 -5.65 19.54 -10.63
C VAL A 137 -6.22 20.68 -9.78
N GLU A 138 -6.45 20.46 -8.48
CA GLU A 138 -6.86 21.49 -7.52
C GLU A 138 -5.89 22.69 -7.57
N ARG A 139 -4.59 22.43 -7.52
CA ARG A 139 -3.57 23.50 -7.54
C ARG A 139 -3.51 24.22 -8.88
N CYS A 140 -3.62 23.50 -10.00
CA CYS A 140 -3.65 24.10 -11.32
C CYS A 140 -4.88 25.00 -11.49
N LEU A 141 -6.06 24.55 -11.05
CA LEU A 141 -7.29 25.34 -11.10
C LEU A 141 -7.20 26.61 -10.25
N CYS A 142 -6.58 26.55 -9.07
CA CYS A 142 -6.32 27.72 -8.21
C CYS A 142 -5.51 28.81 -8.91
N VAL A 143 -4.60 28.44 -9.83
CA VAL A 143 -3.78 29.40 -10.59
C VAL A 143 -4.52 29.91 -11.82
N ILE A 144 -5.21 29.04 -12.55
CA ILE A 144 -5.83 29.37 -13.84
C ILE A 144 -7.13 30.17 -13.66
N ILE A 145 -7.93 29.87 -12.62
CA ILE A 145 -9.26 30.49 -12.43
C ILE A 145 -9.46 30.99 -10.97
N PRO A 146 -8.69 31.99 -10.52
CA PRO A 146 -8.68 32.44 -9.13
C PRO A 146 -10.05 32.96 -8.63
N LEU A 147 -10.88 33.53 -9.53
CA LEU A 147 -12.19 34.12 -9.17
C LEU A 147 -13.33 33.09 -9.02
N LYS A 148 -13.28 31.95 -9.72
CA LYS A 148 -14.31 30.89 -9.61
C LYS A 148 -13.95 29.82 -8.59
N VAL A 149 -12.66 29.67 -8.29
CA VAL A 149 -12.14 28.67 -7.35
C VAL A 149 -12.63 28.86 -5.92
N LYS A 150 -12.83 30.10 -5.44
CA LYS A 150 -13.38 30.33 -4.09
C LYS A 150 -14.78 29.75 -3.88
N TRP A 151 -15.53 29.55 -4.96
CA TRP A 151 -16.87 28.97 -4.90
C TRP A 151 -16.86 27.45 -5.15
N LEU A 152 -15.96 26.97 -6.04
CA LEU A 152 -15.89 25.57 -6.43
C LEU A 152 -15.05 24.71 -5.46
N LEU A 153 -13.93 25.22 -4.97
CA LEU A 153 -13.00 24.51 -4.07
C LEU A 153 -13.20 24.93 -2.62
N THR A 154 -14.42 24.76 -2.12
CA THR A 154 -14.67 24.92 -0.68
C THR A 154 -14.12 23.70 0.09
N PRO A 155 -13.69 23.87 1.36
CA PRO A 155 -13.17 22.78 2.18
C PRO A 155 -14.14 21.58 2.27
N LYS A 156 -15.45 21.85 2.28
CA LYS A 156 -16.49 20.81 2.30
C LYS A 156 -16.54 19.99 1.01
N VAL A 157 -16.39 20.64 -0.16
CA VAL A 157 -16.36 19.96 -1.46
C VAL A 157 -15.07 19.16 -1.62
N ALA A 158 -13.93 19.72 -1.18
CA ALA A 158 -12.66 19.00 -1.17
C ALA A 158 -12.71 17.74 -0.30
N LEU A 159 -13.30 17.84 0.91
CA LEU A 159 -13.53 16.68 1.76
C LEU A 159 -14.45 15.65 1.09
N ALA A 160 -15.58 16.09 0.54
CA ALA A 160 -16.53 15.21 -0.13
C ALA A 160 -15.91 14.50 -1.34
N SER A 161 -15.14 15.21 -2.16
CA SER A 161 -14.44 14.62 -3.32
C SER A 161 -13.34 13.65 -2.89
N CYS A 162 -12.51 13.97 -1.89
CA CYS A 162 -11.47 13.08 -1.39
C CYS A 162 -12.06 11.79 -0.80
N ILE A 163 -13.15 11.91 -0.03
CA ILE A 163 -13.89 10.76 0.49
C ILE A 163 -14.51 9.95 -0.65
N SER A 164 -15.12 10.61 -1.63
CA SER A 164 -15.74 9.93 -2.78
C SER A 164 -14.71 9.16 -3.61
N ILE A 165 -13.56 9.77 -3.91
CA ILE A 165 -12.44 9.12 -4.61
C ILE A 165 -11.96 7.91 -3.79
N SER A 166 -11.78 8.09 -2.48
CA SER A 166 -11.35 7.02 -1.57
C SER A 166 -12.34 5.85 -1.58
N ILE A 167 -13.64 6.12 -1.44
CA ILE A 167 -14.70 5.09 -1.43
C ILE A 167 -14.82 4.40 -2.78
N VAL A 168 -14.81 5.14 -3.89
CA VAL A 168 -14.95 4.57 -5.23
C VAL A 168 -13.76 3.69 -5.56
N VAL A 169 -12.54 4.21 -5.42
CA VAL A 169 -11.33 3.45 -5.76
C VAL A 169 -11.19 2.26 -4.82
N PHE A 170 -11.25 2.47 -3.49
CA PHE A 170 -11.13 1.37 -2.55
C PHE A 170 -12.29 0.35 -2.67
N GLY A 171 -13.52 0.83 -2.88
CA GLY A 171 -14.71 -0.02 -3.03
C GLY A 171 -14.67 -0.88 -4.29
N CYS A 172 -14.07 -0.41 -5.38
CA CYS A 172 -13.84 -1.26 -6.57
C CYS A 172 -12.90 -2.44 -6.29
N PHE A 173 -11.99 -2.32 -5.32
CA PHE A 173 -10.99 -3.34 -5.01
C PHE A 173 -11.28 -4.12 -3.73
N VAL A 174 -12.16 -3.63 -2.84
CA VAL A 174 -12.45 -4.28 -1.54
C VAL A 174 -13.01 -5.69 -1.70
N VAL A 175 -13.67 -5.97 -2.83
CA VAL A 175 -14.20 -7.30 -3.18
C VAL A 175 -13.11 -8.37 -3.17
N ILE A 176 -11.85 -8.00 -3.41
CA ILE A 176 -10.72 -8.94 -3.34
C ILE A 176 -10.52 -9.53 -1.94
N PHE A 177 -10.83 -8.78 -0.88
CA PHE A 177 -10.70 -9.32 0.48
C PHE A 177 -11.72 -10.43 0.79
N GLY A 178 -12.85 -10.48 0.07
CA GLY A 178 -13.85 -11.54 0.20
C GLY A 178 -13.53 -12.84 -0.55
N ILE A 179 -12.43 -12.88 -1.31
CA ILE A 179 -12.00 -14.05 -2.10
C ILE A 179 -11.41 -15.14 -1.20
N TYR A 180 -10.74 -14.71 -0.13
CA TYR A 180 -9.86 -15.57 0.65
C TYR A 180 -10.56 -16.05 1.91
N ASP A 181 -10.74 -17.36 2.03
CA ASP A 181 -11.10 -18.00 3.29
C ASP A 181 -9.84 -18.45 4.02
N VAL A 182 -9.74 -18.07 5.29
CA VAL A 182 -8.66 -18.51 6.17
C VAL A 182 -9.06 -19.86 6.77
N HIS A 183 -8.45 -20.93 6.28
CA HIS A 183 -8.63 -22.27 6.82
C HIS A 183 -7.50 -22.60 7.79
N LEU A 184 -7.86 -22.97 9.02
CA LEU A 184 -6.93 -23.53 9.99
C LEU A 184 -6.79 -25.03 9.70
N ILE A 185 -5.63 -25.44 9.20
CA ILE A 185 -5.34 -26.84 8.86
C ILE A 185 -4.22 -27.32 9.78
N PHE A 186 -4.39 -28.50 10.38
CA PHE A 186 -3.33 -29.12 11.16
C PHE A 186 -2.22 -29.61 10.24
N ASP A 187 -1.02 -29.06 10.39
CA ASP A 187 0.14 -29.46 9.61
C ASP A 187 0.98 -30.47 10.42
N PRO A 188 1.09 -31.74 9.97
CA PRO A 188 1.87 -32.74 10.66
C PRO A 188 3.39 -32.47 10.64
N HIS A 189 3.88 -31.57 9.77
CA HIS A 189 5.28 -31.17 9.75
C HIS A 189 5.63 -30.23 10.91
N PHE A 190 4.70 -29.36 11.30
CA PHE A 190 4.88 -28.40 12.39
C PHE A 190 4.23 -28.84 13.71
N ASN A 191 3.50 -29.97 13.69
CA ASN A 191 2.73 -30.51 14.82
C ASN A 191 1.76 -29.47 15.45
N THR A 192 1.24 -28.55 14.64
CA THR A 192 0.34 -27.49 15.08
C THR A 192 -0.58 -27.02 13.95
N THR A 193 -1.61 -26.26 14.31
CA THR A 193 -2.60 -25.73 13.37
C THR A 193 -2.06 -24.47 12.70
N VAL A 194 -2.00 -24.49 11.37
CA VAL A 194 -1.47 -23.41 10.53
C VAL A 194 -2.62 -22.76 9.76
N ALA A 195 -2.60 -21.43 9.64
CA ALA A 195 -3.56 -20.68 8.84
C ALA A 195 -3.13 -20.68 7.36
N ILE A 196 -3.94 -21.32 6.52
CA ILE A 196 -3.73 -21.37 5.07
C ILE A 196 -4.88 -20.64 4.39
N ILE A 197 -4.54 -19.76 3.46
CA ILE A 197 -5.53 -19.08 2.63
C ILE A 197 -5.94 -20.01 1.49
N LYS A 198 -7.24 -20.24 1.33
CA LYS A 198 -7.81 -20.90 0.15
C LYS A 198 -8.83 -19.99 -0.53
N TYR A 199 -8.98 -20.19 -1.83
CA TYR A 199 -10.01 -19.53 -2.62
C TYR A 199 -11.39 -20.01 -2.17
N ASN A 200 -12.25 -19.05 -1.81
CA ASN A 200 -13.65 -19.30 -1.47
C ASN A 200 -14.41 -19.84 -2.70
N SER A 201 -15.53 -20.53 -2.48
CA SER A 201 -16.53 -20.90 -3.50
C SER A 201 -16.86 -19.74 -4.46
N PHE A 202 -17.04 -18.53 -3.92
CA PHE A 202 -17.24 -17.30 -4.70
C PHE A 202 -16.14 -17.04 -5.74
N SER A 203 -14.89 -17.38 -5.42
CA SER A 203 -13.77 -17.22 -6.34
C SER A 203 -13.78 -18.23 -7.48
N ASN A 204 -14.21 -19.46 -7.21
CA ASN A 204 -14.26 -20.49 -8.26
C ASN A 204 -15.40 -20.23 -9.24
N ASP A 205 -16.49 -19.62 -8.77
CA ASP A 205 -17.65 -19.31 -9.60
C ASP A 205 -17.45 -18.06 -10.47
N ASN A 206 -16.53 -17.14 -10.09
CA ASN A 206 -16.35 -15.83 -10.73
C ASN A 206 -14.96 -15.63 -11.35
N VAL A 207 -14.41 -16.65 -12.03
CA VAL A 207 -13.05 -16.62 -12.63
C VAL A 207 -12.79 -15.39 -13.51
N ALA A 208 -13.79 -14.93 -14.27
CA ALA A 208 -13.67 -13.76 -15.13
C ALA A 208 -13.38 -12.45 -14.37
N LEU A 209 -13.95 -12.28 -13.17
CA LEU A 209 -13.73 -11.12 -12.31
C LEU A 209 -12.25 -11.01 -11.90
N PHE A 210 -11.61 -12.14 -11.62
CA PHE A 210 -10.20 -12.19 -11.24
C PHE A 210 -9.27 -11.94 -12.42
N GLY A 211 -9.69 -12.34 -13.64
CA GLY A 211 -9.03 -11.93 -14.88
C GLY A 211 -8.95 -10.40 -15.02
N TYR A 212 -10.04 -9.69 -14.71
CA TYR A 212 -10.05 -8.22 -14.71
C TYR A 212 -9.09 -7.62 -13.69
N TYR A 213 -9.08 -8.13 -12.45
CA TYR A 213 -8.17 -7.62 -11.42
C TYR A 213 -6.70 -7.85 -11.78
N ASN A 214 -6.36 -9.04 -12.29
CA ASN A 214 -4.99 -9.35 -12.69
C ASN A 214 -4.54 -8.48 -13.88
N MET A 215 -5.45 -8.23 -14.83
CA MET A 215 -5.21 -7.32 -15.95
C MET A 215 -5.06 -5.86 -15.48
N SER A 216 -5.85 -5.42 -14.49
CA SER A 216 -5.72 -4.08 -13.92
C SER A 216 -4.37 -3.86 -13.22
N GLY A 217 -3.86 -4.89 -12.51
CA GLY A 217 -2.52 -4.87 -11.94
C GLY A 217 -1.40 -4.86 -13.00
N THR A 218 -1.65 -5.48 -14.16
CA THR A 218 -0.69 -5.49 -15.28
C THR A 218 -0.68 -4.17 -16.07
N LEU A 219 -1.86 -3.59 -16.31
CA LEU A 219 -2.03 -2.31 -17.01
C LEU A 219 -1.58 -1.12 -16.15
N TRP A 220 -1.71 -1.26 -14.83
CA TRP A 220 -1.27 -0.27 -13.88
C TRP A 220 -0.16 -0.87 -12.99
N PRO A 221 1.06 -1.05 -13.55
CA PRO A 221 2.22 -1.48 -12.78
C PRO A 221 2.66 -0.29 -11.94
N MET A 222 2.07 -0.15 -10.75
CA MET A 222 2.55 0.80 -9.75
C MET A 222 3.67 0.20 -8.97
#